data_AF-A0A0F9NHX2-F1
#
_entry.id   AF-A0A0F9NHX2-F1
#
_cell.length_a   1.000
_cell.length_b   1.000
_cell.length_c   1.000
_cell.angle_alpha   90.00
_cell.angle_beta   90.00
_cell.angle_gamma   90.00
#
_symmetry.space_group_name_H-M   'P 1'
#
loop_
_entity.id
_entity.type
_entity.pdbx_description
1 polymer ?
#
loop_
_entity_poly.entity_id
_entity_poly.type
_entity_poly.pdbx_seq_one_letter_code
_entity_poly.pdbx_strand_id
1 'polypeptide(L)'
;INLGIADISIEWKSLIKGKIVSEIEMTRPQFNYVFEDQAADTVAEADVEVWTKALTDLVPIDINNLKIIDGKASFLQIEADPNIDLYIENIDLIATNLRNVDRGDAELPSELHATAISIGEGQVKLDGKMDIVKEIPDMDIGFSLENATVTALNDFTNYYAGIDFARGNFNLYSEFAIAEGFLTGYIKPLLKDSKLIEKEDKFLEKLWEGFVGFFKFILKNQGNNTLATKVPIEGDLNALETKILPTVLNVFKNAFISAYKGDTDNTVTFEDAEAKGKSNTTKSDRKEERRQKRAERKAEKKKN
;
A
#
# COMPACT_ATOMS: atom_id res chain seq x y z
N ILE A 1 -16.65 11.81 -2.23
CA ILE A 1 -16.63 11.55 -0.76
C ILE A 1 -17.95 11.98 -0.17
N ASN A 2 -18.54 11.15 0.69
CA ASN A 2 -19.64 11.52 1.58
C ASN A 2 -19.19 11.21 3.00
N LEU A 3 -19.18 12.20 3.90
CA LEU A 3 -18.58 12.05 5.23
C LEU A 3 -19.54 11.42 6.26
N GLY A 4 -20.79 11.17 5.90
CA GLY A 4 -21.79 10.68 6.85
C GLY A 4 -22.03 11.68 7.99
N ILE A 5 -21.97 11.21 9.23
CA ILE A 5 -21.96 12.07 10.43
C ILE A 5 -20.50 12.20 10.89
N ALA A 6 -20.00 13.43 11.01
CA ALA A 6 -18.65 13.70 11.48
C ALA A 6 -18.69 14.58 12.74
N ASP A 7 -18.14 14.07 13.83
CA ASP A 7 -17.93 14.80 15.07
C ASP A 7 -16.46 15.19 15.19
N ILE A 8 -16.20 16.50 15.31
CA ILE A 8 -14.86 17.06 15.43
C ILE A 8 -14.77 17.74 16.79
N SER A 9 -13.78 17.36 17.59
CA SER A 9 -13.57 17.91 18.93
C SER A 9 -12.10 18.17 19.21
N ILE A 10 -11.82 18.92 20.28
CA ILE A 10 -10.44 19.17 20.74
C ILE A 10 -10.02 18.04 21.68
N GLU A 11 -8.81 17.51 21.50
CA GLU A 11 -8.24 16.55 22.43
C GLU A 11 -7.78 17.23 23.72
N TRP A 12 -8.61 17.14 24.77
CA TRP A 12 -8.36 17.80 26.05
C TRP A 12 -7.06 17.35 26.73
N LYS A 13 -6.69 16.08 26.60
CA LYS A 13 -5.45 15.54 27.19
C LYS A 13 -4.20 16.18 26.56
N SER A 14 -4.27 16.52 25.29
CA SER A 14 -3.18 17.16 24.53
C SER A 14 -2.99 18.62 24.91
N LEU A 15 -4.05 19.31 25.32
CA LEU A 15 -3.95 20.69 25.83
C LEU A 15 -3.07 20.79 27.08
N ILE A 16 -3.14 19.80 27.97
CA ILE A 16 -2.28 19.72 29.17
C ILE A 16 -0.80 19.60 28.78
N LYS A 17 -0.51 19.00 27.62
CA LYS A 17 0.82 18.86 27.02
C LYS A 17 1.20 20.06 26.13
N GLY A 18 0.41 21.14 26.11
CA GLY A 18 0.66 22.35 25.32
C GLY A 18 0.42 22.19 23.81
N LYS A 19 -0.34 21.16 23.40
CA LYS A 19 -0.68 20.87 22.00
C LYS A 19 -2.16 21.08 21.77
N ILE A 20 -2.51 21.79 20.69
CA ILE A 20 -3.90 21.96 20.25
C ILE A 20 -4.08 21.07 19.04
N VAL A 21 -4.77 19.95 19.22
CA VAL A 21 -5.04 18.95 18.18
C VAL A 21 -6.49 18.49 18.26
N SER A 22 -7.01 17.98 17.16
CA SER A 22 -8.39 17.51 17.03
C SER A 22 -8.51 15.99 17.16
N GLU A 23 -9.69 15.56 17.61
CA GLU A 23 -10.17 14.19 17.49
C GLU A 23 -11.36 14.19 16.53
N ILE A 24 -11.36 13.25 15.58
CA ILE A 24 -12.42 13.09 14.59
C ILE A 24 -13.05 11.70 14.75
N GLU A 25 -14.37 11.67 14.90
CA GLU A 25 -15.17 10.46 14.78
C GLU A 25 -16.12 10.60 13.58
N MET A 26 -16.04 9.66 12.63
CA MET A 26 -16.93 9.60 11.46
C MET A 26 -17.78 8.33 11.52
N THR A 27 -19.09 8.50 11.46
CA THR A 27 -20.06 7.40 11.38
C THR A 27 -20.62 7.29 9.97
N ARG A 28 -20.46 6.10 9.37
CA ARG A 28 -20.87 5.77 8.00
C ARG A 28 -20.31 6.69 6.91
N PRO A 29 -19.01 7.05 6.91
CA PRO A 29 -18.42 7.75 5.78
C PRO A 29 -18.35 6.82 4.56
N GLN A 30 -18.45 7.40 3.37
CA GLN A 30 -18.35 6.72 2.08
C GLN A 30 -17.26 7.36 1.21
N PHE A 31 -16.32 6.52 0.79
CA PHE A 31 -15.18 6.86 -0.06
C PHE A 31 -15.32 6.13 -1.40
N ASN A 32 -15.74 6.84 -2.44
CA ASN A 32 -15.87 6.25 -3.77
C ASN A 32 -14.77 6.83 -4.66
N TYR A 33 -13.94 5.96 -5.23
CA TYR A 33 -12.95 6.31 -6.24
C TYR A 33 -13.43 5.79 -7.59
N VAL A 34 -13.51 6.67 -8.58
CA VAL A 34 -13.88 6.31 -9.96
C VAL A 34 -12.62 6.45 -10.80
N PHE A 35 -12.19 5.34 -11.41
CA PHE A 35 -11.08 5.33 -12.35
C PHE A 35 -11.59 5.68 -13.74
N GLU A 36 -11.07 6.77 -14.30
CA GLU A 36 -11.29 7.22 -15.68
C GLU A 36 -9.97 7.09 -16.44
N ASP A 37 -9.98 6.52 -17.65
CA ASP A 37 -8.80 6.37 -18.50
C ASP A 37 -8.41 7.73 -19.08
N GLN A 38 -7.67 8.52 -18.29
CA GLN A 38 -7.07 9.74 -18.80
C GLN A 38 -5.91 9.37 -19.72
N ALA A 39 -6.10 9.61 -21.02
CA ALA A 39 -5.09 9.43 -22.05
C ALA A 39 -3.73 10.03 -21.63
N ALA A 40 -2.82 9.15 -21.22
CA ALA A 40 -1.34 9.18 -21.09
C ALA A 40 -0.56 10.44 -20.68
N ASP A 41 -1.11 11.66 -20.65
CA ASP A 41 -0.32 12.90 -20.49
C ASP A 41 -0.64 13.69 -19.20
N THR A 42 -1.57 13.24 -18.35
CA THR A 42 -1.83 13.87 -17.04
C THR A 42 -2.16 12.84 -15.96
N VAL A 43 -1.20 11.97 -15.62
CA VAL A 43 -1.37 11.10 -14.45
C VAL A 43 -1.32 11.95 -13.16
N ALA A 44 -2.50 12.14 -12.56
CA ALA A 44 -2.70 12.28 -11.12
C ALA A 44 -2.24 13.56 -10.39
N GLU A 45 -2.48 14.75 -10.95
CA GLU A 45 -2.45 15.99 -10.15
C GLU A 45 -3.82 16.43 -9.63
N ALA A 46 -4.90 16.08 -10.31
CA ALA A 46 -6.22 16.67 -10.06
C ALA A 46 -6.96 16.14 -8.82
N ASP A 47 -6.81 14.86 -8.43
CA ASP A 47 -7.66 14.29 -7.37
C ASP A 47 -7.04 14.32 -5.97
N VAL A 48 -5.71 14.19 -5.85
CA VAL A 48 -5.04 14.10 -4.54
C VAL A 48 -5.11 15.42 -3.77
N GLU A 49 -4.91 16.52 -4.48
CA GLU A 49 -5.04 17.86 -3.90
C GLU A 49 -6.48 18.18 -3.52
N VAL A 50 -7.47 17.67 -4.25
CA VAL A 50 -8.89 17.99 -4.00
C VAL A 50 -9.37 17.38 -2.69
N TRP A 51 -9.02 16.12 -2.38
CA TRP A 51 -9.41 15.52 -1.10
C TRP A 51 -8.57 16.04 0.07
N THR A 52 -7.27 16.28 -0.14
CA THR A 52 -6.39 16.86 0.89
C THR A 52 -6.90 18.25 1.27
N LYS A 53 -7.29 19.06 0.29
CA LYS A 53 -7.88 20.38 0.50
C LYS A 53 -9.25 20.29 1.16
N ALA A 54 -10.13 19.40 0.72
CA ALA A 54 -11.44 19.22 1.34
C ALA A 54 -11.34 18.83 2.84
N LEU A 55 -10.38 17.98 3.21
CA LEU A 55 -10.08 17.65 4.60
C LEU A 55 -9.46 18.83 5.36
N THR A 56 -8.53 19.55 4.75
CA THR A 56 -7.87 20.73 5.35
C THR A 56 -8.87 21.86 5.61
N ASP A 57 -9.81 22.09 4.69
CA ASP A 57 -10.86 23.10 4.80
C ASP A 57 -11.89 22.71 5.88
N LEU A 58 -12.13 21.41 6.09
CA LEU A 58 -13.05 20.90 7.10
C LEU A 58 -12.46 20.95 8.51
N VAL A 59 -11.18 20.60 8.66
CA VAL A 59 -10.51 20.52 9.97
C VAL A 59 -9.23 21.37 9.95
N PRO A 60 -9.33 22.67 10.30
CA PRO A 60 -8.18 23.58 10.30
C PRO A 60 -7.17 23.30 11.43
N ILE A 61 -7.44 22.32 12.29
CA ILE A 61 -6.59 21.89 13.39
C ILE A 61 -6.12 20.47 13.12
N ASP A 62 -4.81 20.27 13.25
CA ASP A 62 -4.14 18.99 13.16
C ASP A 62 -4.87 17.83 13.87
N ILE A 63 -5.15 16.76 13.13
CA ILE A 63 -5.90 15.58 13.61
C ILE A 63 -4.94 14.65 14.35
N ASN A 64 -5.18 14.38 15.63
CA ASN A 64 -4.38 13.44 16.41
C ASN A 64 -5.04 12.07 16.57
N ASN A 65 -6.37 12.02 16.69
CA ASN A 65 -7.13 10.76 16.77
C ASN A 65 -8.20 10.74 15.68
N LEU A 66 -8.28 9.63 14.95
CA LEU A 66 -9.28 9.38 13.91
C LEU A 66 -9.99 8.06 14.22
N LYS A 67 -11.32 8.10 14.21
CA LYS A 67 -12.17 6.93 14.34
C LYS A 67 -13.19 6.90 13.23
N ILE A 68 -13.30 5.77 12.54
CA ILE A 68 -14.35 5.50 11.56
C ILE A 68 -15.19 4.35 12.09
N ILE A 69 -16.51 4.50 12.02
CA ILE A 69 -17.49 3.48 12.41
C ILE A 69 -18.36 3.18 11.19
N ASP A 70 -18.46 1.91 10.81
CA ASP A 70 -19.36 1.44 9.75
C ASP A 70 -19.17 2.15 8.39
N GLY A 71 -17.92 2.42 8.01
CA GLY A 71 -17.59 3.08 6.75
C GLY A 71 -17.70 2.18 5.52
N LYS A 72 -17.69 2.79 4.33
CA LYS A 72 -17.64 2.10 3.03
C LYS A 72 -16.63 2.75 2.10
N ALA A 73 -15.88 1.92 1.39
CA ALA A 73 -14.99 2.35 0.32
C ALA A 73 -15.30 1.56 -0.96
N SER A 74 -15.32 2.22 -2.11
CA SER A 74 -15.46 1.55 -3.41
C SER A 74 -14.49 2.09 -4.46
N PHE A 75 -14.13 1.22 -5.38
CA PHE A 75 -13.34 1.47 -6.57
C PHE A 75 -14.20 1.07 -7.78
N LEU A 76 -14.47 2.01 -8.67
CA LEU A 76 -15.31 1.80 -9.84
C LEU A 76 -14.53 2.14 -11.12
N GLN A 77 -14.50 1.24 -12.09
CA GLN A 77 -13.97 1.50 -13.43
C GLN A 77 -15.05 1.20 -14.46
N ILE A 78 -15.64 2.27 -15.01
CA ILE A 78 -16.82 2.20 -15.89
C ILE A 78 -16.40 1.97 -17.36
N GLU A 79 -15.17 2.32 -17.72
CA GLU A 79 -14.64 2.14 -19.08
C GLU A 79 -14.05 0.74 -19.34
N ALA A 80 -14.03 -0.12 -18.31
CA ALA A 80 -13.68 -1.53 -18.44
C ALA A 80 -14.87 -2.32 -18.99
N ASP A 81 -14.60 -3.39 -19.75
CA ASP A 81 -15.59 -4.37 -20.19
C ASP A 81 -15.20 -5.76 -19.68
N PRO A 82 -15.87 -6.31 -18.65
CA PRO A 82 -17.01 -5.75 -17.91
C PRO A 82 -16.61 -4.58 -16.99
N ASN A 83 -17.60 -3.77 -16.58
CA ASN A 83 -17.39 -2.72 -15.58
C ASN A 83 -16.86 -3.35 -14.28
N ILE A 84 -15.84 -2.75 -13.68
CA ILE A 84 -15.26 -3.22 -12.42
C ILE A 84 -15.83 -2.42 -11.27
N ASP A 85 -16.48 -3.07 -10.31
CA ASP A 85 -16.94 -2.49 -9.05
C ASP A 85 -16.39 -3.31 -7.87
N LEU A 86 -15.36 -2.78 -7.22
CA LEU A 86 -14.78 -3.38 -6.03
C LEU A 86 -15.16 -2.55 -4.81
N TYR A 87 -15.46 -3.20 -3.70
CA TYR A 87 -15.81 -2.48 -2.48
C TYR A 87 -15.32 -3.18 -1.22
N ILE A 88 -15.22 -2.38 -0.16
CA ILE A 88 -15.05 -2.80 1.23
C ILE A 88 -16.08 -2.03 2.05
N GLU A 89 -16.77 -2.71 2.95
CA GLU A 89 -17.82 -2.14 3.80
C GLU A 89 -17.67 -2.59 5.25
N ASN A 90 -18.48 -2.01 6.14
CA ASN A 90 -18.35 -2.16 7.59
C ASN A 90 -16.92 -1.84 8.06
N ILE A 91 -16.35 -0.77 7.51
CA ILE A 91 -15.02 -0.31 7.88
C ILE A 91 -15.10 0.30 9.28
N ASP A 92 -14.49 -0.38 10.23
CA ASP A 92 -14.18 0.15 11.56
C ASP A 92 -12.68 0.41 11.63
N LEU A 93 -12.30 1.66 11.88
CA LEU A 93 -10.89 2.08 11.90
C LEU A 93 -10.63 2.96 13.10
N ILE A 94 -9.50 2.73 13.75
CA ILE A 94 -8.96 3.58 14.81
C ILE A 94 -7.51 3.90 14.45
N ALA A 95 -7.20 5.19 14.34
CA ALA A 95 -5.84 5.67 14.19
C ALA A 95 -5.56 6.71 15.28
N THR A 96 -4.47 6.53 16.02
CA THR A 96 -4.18 7.36 17.21
C THR A 96 -2.82 7.99 17.14
N ASN A 97 -2.66 9.08 17.90
CA ASN A 97 -1.38 9.79 18.06
C ASN A 97 -0.74 10.24 16.73
N LEU A 98 -1.56 10.62 15.76
CA LEU A 98 -1.16 11.02 14.40
C LEU A 98 -0.30 12.30 14.36
N ARG A 99 -0.26 13.06 15.47
CA ARG A 99 0.57 14.26 15.63
C ARG A 99 1.66 14.10 16.67
N ASN A 100 1.95 12.86 17.06
CA ASN A 100 3.03 12.50 17.96
C ASN A 100 2.98 13.29 19.28
N VAL A 101 1.77 13.57 19.78
CA VAL A 101 1.59 14.26 21.07
C VAL A 101 2.14 13.42 22.22
N ASP A 102 2.13 12.10 22.06
CA ASP A 102 2.78 11.16 22.97
C ASP A 102 3.87 10.36 22.25
N ARG A 103 5.06 10.95 22.11
CA ARG A 103 6.15 10.30 21.36
C ARG A 103 6.98 9.34 22.21
N GLY A 104 7.22 9.66 23.49
CA GLY A 104 8.20 8.94 24.31
C GLY A 104 9.52 8.72 23.57
N ASP A 105 10.03 7.49 23.64
CA ASP A 105 11.20 7.01 22.87
C ASP A 105 10.80 6.15 21.64
N ALA A 106 9.52 6.17 21.24
CA ALA A 106 9.03 5.31 20.15
C ALA A 106 9.38 5.87 18.77
N GLU A 107 9.88 5.01 17.89
CA GLU A 107 10.22 5.36 16.50
C GLU A 107 8.98 5.55 15.62
N LEU A 108 7.96 4.70 15.84
CA LEU A 108 6.65 4.75 15.18
C LEU A 108 5.55 4.98 16.24
N PRO A 109 5.32 6.23 16.66
CA PRO A 109 4.49 6.57 17.82
C PRO A 109 2.97 6.52 17.54
N SER A 110 2.53 6.55 16.28
CA SER A 110 1.11 6.45 15.92
C SER A 110 0.72 4.99 15.70
N GLU A 111 -0.49 4.61 16.10
CA GLU A 111 -1.03 3.26 15.89
C GLU A 111 -2.25 3.31 14.96
N LEU A 112 -2.39 2.29 14.13
CA LEU A 112 -3.51 2.10 13.21
C LEU A 112 -4.05 0.68 13.35
N HIS A 113 -5.37 0.57 13.50
CA HIS A 113 -6.10 -0.69 13.46
C HIS A 113 -7.36 -0.51 12.63
N ALA A 114 -7.65 -1.43 11.72
CA ALA A 114 -8.89 -1.45 10.98
C ALA A 114 -9.39 -2.86 10.67
N THR A 115 -10.70 -3.02 10.64
CA THR A 115 -11.40 -4.23 10.20
C THR A 115 -12.50 -3.88 9.22
N ALA A 116 -12.78 -4.75 8.27
CA ALA A 116 -13.87 -4.56 7.32
C ALA A 116 -14.27 -5.86 6.61
N ILE A 117 -15.29 -5.79 5.75
CA ILE A 117 -15.72 -6.87 4.86
C ILE A 117 -15.53 -6.44 3.41
N SER A 118 -14.74 -7.17 2.63
CA SER A 118 -14.56 -6.93 1.20
C SER A 118 -15.67 -7.54 0.37
N ILE A 119 -15.71 -7.16 -0.90
CA ILE A 119 -16.40 -7.93 -1.94
C ILE A 119 -16.08 -9.43 -1.83
N GLY A 120 -17.10 -10.26 -2.02
CA GLY A 120 -17.00 -11.71 -1.84
C GLY A 120 -16.98 -12.19 -0.38
N GLU A 121 -17.41 -11.37 0.58
CA GLU A 121 -17.48 -11.70 2.02
C GLU A 121 -16.11 -11.95 2.67
N GLY A 122 -15.06 -11.34 2.14
CA GLY A 122 -13.71 -11.49 2.67
C GLY A 122 -13.49 -10.64 3.92
N GLN A 123 -12.84 -11.19 4.94
CA GLN A 123 -12.49 -10.48 6.17
C GLN A 123 -11.21 -9.68 5.95
N VAL A 124 -11.30 -8.36 6.13
CA VAL A 124 -10.16 -7.45 6.03
C VAL A 124 -9.67 -7.10 7.42
N LYS A 125 -8.35 -7.14 7.60
CA LYS A 125 -7.65 -6.62 8.77
C LYS A 125 -6.46 -5.79 8.31
N LEU A 126 -6.26 -4.66 8.96
CA LEU A 126 -5.09 -3.82 8.80
C LEU A 126 -4.61 -3.40 10.18
N ASP A 127 -3.33 -3.65 10.46
CA ASP A 127 -2.67 -3.22 11.68
C ASP A 127 -1.38 -2.51 11.30
N GLY A 128 -1.01 -1.47 12.03
CA GLY A 128 0.27 -0.83 11.76
C GLY A 128 0.66 0.23 12.77
N LYS A 129 1.91 0.66 12.64
CA LYS A 129 2.48 1.79 13.36
C LYS A 129 3.12 2.76 12.38
N MET A 130 3.13 4.04 12.71
CA MET A 130 3.62 5.07 11.81
C MET A 130 4.18 6.30 12.53
N ASP A 131 5.02 7.06 11.83
CA ASP A 131 5.36 8.45 12.11
C ASP A 131 4.97 9.30 10.88
N ILE A 132 3.73 9.79 10.86
CA ILE A 132 3.17 10.53 9.72
C ILE A 132 3.52 12.02 9.71
N VAL A 133 4.31 12.49 10.68
CA VAL A 133 4.73 13.90 10.73
C VAL A 133 5.90 14.17 9.78
N LYS A 134 6.61 13.11 9.36
CA LYS A 134 7.64 13.17 8.32
C LYS A 134 7.03 13.45 6.94
N GLU A 135 7.81 14.08 6.06
CA GLU A 135 7.39 14.33 4.67
C GLU A 135 7.06 13.01 3.96
N ILE A 136 7.97 12.03 4.03
CA ILE A 136 7.65 10.63 3.73
C ILE A 136 7.46 9.92 5.07
N PRO A 137 6.23 9.48 5.40
CA PRO A 137 5.96 8.80 6.65
C PRO A 137 6.80 7.53 6.79
N ASP A 138 7.36 7.36 7.98
CA ASP A 138 7.86 6.04 8.37
C ASP A 138 6.67 5.20 8.83
N MET A 139 6.65 3.93 8.47
CA MET A 139 5.55 3.04 8.83
C MET A 139 5.96 1.58 8.81
N ASP A 140 5.19 0.78 9.54
CA ASP A 140 5.20 -0.69 9.51
C ASP A 140 3.73 -1.13 9.54
N ILE A 141 3.27 -1.74 8.45
CA ILE A 141 1.86 -2.07 8.24
C ILE A 141 1.72 -3.51 7.76
N GLY A 142 0.85 -4.24 8.45
CA GLY A 142 0.33 -5.54 8.06
C GLY A 142 -1.10 -5.43 7.54
N PHE A 143 -1.38 -6.16 6.47
CA PHE A 143 -2.70 -6.26 5.85
C PHE A 143 -3.03 -7.72 5.58
N SER A 144 -4.25 -8.13 5.89
CA SER A 144 -4.79 -9.42 5.48
C SER A 144 -6.21 -9.28 4.95
N LEU A 145 -6.47 -9.94 3.84
CA LEU A 145 -7.79 -10.27 3.34
C LEU A 145 -7.93 -11.78 3.39
N GLU A 146 -8.93 -12.30 4.10
CA GLU A 146 -9.14 -13.73 4.23
C GLU A 146 -10.55 -14.14 3.84
N ASN A 147 -10.65 -15.29 3.18
CA ASN A 147 -11.90 -15.94 2.86
C ASN A 147 -12.78 -15.22 1.82
N ALA A 148 -12.20 -14.41 0.94
CA ALA A 148 -12.95 -13.77 -0.12
C ALA A 148 -13.38 -14.80 -1.18
N THR A 149 -14.64 -14.78 -1.57
CA THR A 149 -15.16 -15.62 -2.67
C THR A 149 -14.59 -15.12 -3.99
N VAL A 150 -13.73 -15.93 -4.63
CA VAL A 150 -12.96 -15.48 -5.80
C VAL A 150 -13.85 -15.13 -7.01
N THR A 151 -15.03 -15.73 -7.12
CA THR A 151 -15.96 -15.43 -8.22
C THR A 151 -16.50 -14.01 -8.17
N ALA A 152 -16.49 -13.38 -6.99
CA ALA A 152 -16.86 -11.98 -6.84
C ALA A 152 -15.80 -11.02 -7.43
N LEU A 153 -14.60 -11.54 -7.74
CA LEU A 153 -13.52 -10.80 -8.40
C LEU A 153 -13.50 -11.03 -9.91
N ASN A 154 -14.45 -11.77 -10.48
CA ASN A 154 -14.41 -12.17 -11.89
C ASN A 154 -14.36 -10.99 -12.85
N ASP A 155 -15.11 -9.91 -12.61
CA ASP A 155 -15.08 -8.74 -13.48
C ASP A 155 -13.66 -8.13 -13.55
N PHE A 156 -13.01 -8.01 -12.38
CA PHE A 156 -11.64 -7.54 -12.27
C PHE A 156 -10.64 -8.49 -12.94
N THR A 157 -10.72 -9.80 -12.65
CA THR A 157 -9.74 -10.78 -13.15
C THR A 157 -9.95 -11.10 -14.63
N ASN A 158 -11.18 -11.00 -15.13
CA ASN A 158 -11.49 -11.15 -16.54
C ASN A 158 -10.89 -9.99 -17.33
N TYR A 159 -11.12 -8.75 -16.90
CA TYR A 159 -10.60 -7.57 -17.57
C TYR A 159 -9.06 -7.53 -17.63
N TYR A 160 -8.38 -7.75 -16.50
CA TYR A 160 -6.92 -7.60 -16.42
C TYR A 160 -6.11 -8.84 -16.81
N ALA A 161 -6.70 -10.03 -16.69
CA ALA A 161 -5.97 -11.29 -16.87
C ALA A 161 -6.69 -12.32 -17.76
N GLY A 162 -7.91 -12.04 -18.21
CA GLY A 162 -8.73 -12.99 -18.96
C GLY A 162 -9.13 -14.21 -18.13
N ILE A 163 -9.22 -14.06 -16.80
CA ILE A 163 -9.49 -15.18 -15.88
C ILE A 163 -10.92 -15.09 -15.36
N ASP A 164 -11.63 -16.21 -15.41
CA ASP A 164 -12.98 -16.36 -14.88
C ASP A 164 -13.11 -17.62 -14.01
N PHE A 165 -13.42 -17.43 -12.73
CA PHE A 165 -13.52 -18.49 -11.74
C PHE A 165 -14.96 -19.03 -11.64
N ALA A 166 -15.08 -20.36 -11.67
CA ALA A 166 -16.31 -21.09 -11.36
C ALA A 166 -16.55 -21.22 -9.85
N ARG A 167 -15.46 -21.32 -9.06
CA ARG A 167 -15.47 -21.36 -7.59
C ARG A 167 -14.06 -21.12 -7.06
N GLY A 168 -13.95 -20.85 -5.77
CA GLY A 168 -12.69 -20.77 -5.05
C GLY A 168 -12.72 -19.72 -3.94
N ASN A 169 -11.64 -19.69 -3.20
CA ASN A 169 -11.42 -18.75 -2.12
C ASN A 169 -10.08 -18.03 -2.33
N PHE A 170 -10.08 -16.72 -2.09
CA PHE A 170 -8.95 -15.84 -2.24
C PHE A 170 -8.56 -15.24 -0.88
N ASN A 171 -7.28 -15.39 -0.53
CA ASN A 171 -6.67 -14.64 0.56
C ASN A 171 -5.55 -13.77 -0.01
N LEU A 172 -5.31 -12.63 0.62
CA LEU A 172 -4.20 -11.74 0.31
C LEU A 172 -3.52 -11.34 1.61
N TYR A 173 -2.22 -11.56 1.70
CA TYR A 173 -1.42 -11.11 2.84
C TYR A 173 -0.38 -10.12 2.34
N SER A 174 -0.18 -9.03 3.07
CA SER A 174 0.83 -8.04 2.74
C SER A 174 1.45 -7.50 4.01
N GLU A 175 2.77 -7.31 3.98
CA GLU A 175 3.50 -6.56 5.00
C GLU A 175 4.36 -5.55 4.25
N PHE A 176 4.36 -4.30 4.69
CA PHE A 176 5.23 -3.27 4.15
C PHE A 176 5.71 -2.33 5.23
N ALA A 177 6.96 -1.92 5.10
CA ALA A 177 7.61 -0.96 5.96
C ALA A 177 8.26 0.14 5.12
N ILE A 178 8.19 1.36 5.62
CA ILE A 178 8.90 2.52 5.09
C ILE A 178 9.76 3.08 6.21
N ALA A 179 11.06 3.24 5.94
CA ALA A 179 11.98 3.91 6.84
C ALA A 179 12.92 4.81 6.03
N GLU A 180 13.03 6.07 6.41
CA GLU A 180 13.90 7.06 5.74
C GLU A 180 13.63 7.15 4.22
N GLY A 181 12.35 7.01 3.85
CA GLY A 181 11.92 7.00 2.45
C GLY A 181 12.28 5.73 1.67
N PHE A 182 12.80 4.68 2.30
CA PHE A 182 12.95 3.38 1.65
C PHE A 182 11.78 2.45 1.96
N LEU A 183 11.06 2.01 0.93
CA LEU A 183 9.98 1.02 1.00
C LEU A 183 10.54 -0.39 0.85
N THR A 184 10.12 -1.29 1.75
CA THR A 184 10.32 -2.73 1.63
C THR A 184 9.02 -3.44 2.02
N GLY A 185 8.72 -4.58 1.40
CA GLY A 185 7.51 -5.32 1.71
C GLY A 185 7.31 -6.50 0.78
N TYR A 186 6.14 -7.11 0.91
CA TYR A 186 5.67 -8.10 -0.04
C TYR A 186 4.16 -8.12 -0.11
N ILE A 187 3.65 -8.65 -1.22
CA ILE A 187 2.25 -9.05 -1.37
C ILE A 187 2.24 -10.56 -1.64
N LYS A 188 1.33 -11.27 -0.99
CA LYS A 188 1.18 -12.72 -1.06
C LYS A 188 -0.27 -13.11 -1.36
N PRO A 189 -0.68 -13.15 -2.65
CA PRO A 189 -1.96 -13.72 -3.02
C PRO A 189 -1.98 -15.23 -2.82
N LEU A 190 -3.13 -15.73 -2.39
CA LEU A 190 -3.40 -17.13 -2.14
C LEU A 190 -4.74 -17.51 -2.77
N LEU A 191 -4.73 -18.51 -3.64
CA LEU A 191 -5.96 -19.12 -4.16
C LEU A 191 -6.10 -20.52 -3.58
N LYS A 192 -7.27 -20.81 -3.02
CA LYS A 192 -7.60 -22.11 -2.44
C LYS A 192 -8.86 -22.68 -3.08
N ASP A 193 -8.84 -23.98 -3.39
CA ASP A 193 -9.98 -24.72 -3.91
C ASP A 193 -10.64 -24.08 -5.14
N SER A 194 -9.82 -23.40 -5.95
CA SER A 194 -10.27 -22.65 -7.11
C SER A 194 -10.47 -23.54 -8.34
N LYS A 195 -11.40 -23.14 -9.20
CA LYS A 195 -11.67 -23.77 -10.50
C LYS A 195 -12.09 -22.69 -11.48
N LEU A 196 -11.62 -22.77 -12.73
CA LEU A 196 -12.04 -21.86 -13.80
C LEU A 196 -13.29 -22.32 -14.56
N ILE A 197 -13.95 -21.38 -15.21
CA ILE A 197 -15.05 -21.64 -16.13
C ILE A 197 -14.53 -22.19 -17.47
N GLU A 198 -13.39 -21.70 -17.96
CA GLU A 198 -12.79 -22.20 -19.20
C GLU A 198 -11.99 -23.50 -19.00
N LYS A 199 -12.02 -24.37 -20.00
CA LYS A 199 -11.52 -25.76 -19.97
C LYS A 199 -9.99 -25.93 -19.91
N GLU A 200 -9.24 -24.88 -19.62
CA GLU A 200 -7.78 -24.99 -19.45
C GLU A 200 -7.37 -24.58 -18.05
N ASP A 201 -7.46 -25.50 -17.08
CA ASP A 201 -6.65 -25.44 -15.85
C ASP A 201 -5.15 -25.19 -16.21
N LYS A 202 -4.74 -25.62 -17.41
CA LYS A 202 -3.44 -25.36 -18.05
C LYS A 202 -3.15 -23.87 -18.30
N PHE A 203 -4.15 -23.01 -18.50
CA PHE A 203 -3.95 -21.57 -18.71
C PHE A 203 -3.55 -20.89 -17.41
N LEU A 204 -4.25 -21.16 -16.31
CA LEU A 204 -3.80 -20.72 -14.98
C LEU A 204 -2.46 -21.31 -14.62
N GLU A 205 -2.26 -22.61 -14.84
CA GLU A 205 -0.95 -23.23 -14.60
C GLU A 205 0.15 -22.52 -15.39
N LYS A 206 -0.06 -22.18 -16.67
CA LYS A 206 0.93 -21.46 -17.50
C LYS A 206 1.14 -20.00 -17.11
N LEU A 207 0.07 -19.24 -16.86
CA LEU A 207 0.17 -17.86 -16.36
C LEU A 207 0.93 -17.85 -15.04
N TRP A 208 0.59 -18.79 -14.16
CA TRP A 208 1.23 -18.97 -12.88
C TRP A 208 2.67 -19.47 -13.00
N GLU A 209 2.97 -20.39 -13.91
CA GLU A 209 4.34 -20.83 -14.23
C GLU A 209 5.18 -19.68 -14.77
N GLY A 210 4.61 -18.80 -15.60
CA GLY A 210 5.27 -17.59 -16.08
C GLY A 210 5.58 -16.62 -14.93
N PHE A 211 4.60 -16.40 -14.05
CA PHE A 211 4.74 -15.54 -12.88
C PHE A 211 5.78 -16.10 -11.88
N VAL A 212 5.64 -17.38 -11.52
CA VAL A 212 6.56 -18.11 -10.65
C VAL A 212 7.97 -18.19 -11.26
N GLY A 213 8.06 -18.41 -12.58
CA GLY A 213 9.32 -18.45 -13.31
C GLY A 213 10.06 -17.11 -13.28
N PHE A 214 9.31 -15.99 -13.30
CA PHE A 214 9.84 -14.65 -13.17
C PHE A 214 10.34 -14.36 -11.74
N PHE A 215 9.56 -14.72 -10.71
CA PHE A 215 9.86 -14.38 -9.31
C PHE A 215 10.72 -15.41 -8.55
N LYS A 216 10.98 -16.60 -9.09
CA LYS A 216 11.87 -17.67 -8.55
C LYS A 216 11.57 -18.18 -7.13
N PHE A 217 10.57 -17.65 -6.43
CA PHE A 217 10.16 -18.05 -5.07
C PHE A 217 8.84 -18.79 -5.10
N ILE A 218 8.86 -20.02 -4.58
CA ILE A 218 7.70 -20.92 -4.54
C ILE A 218 7.46 -21.38 -3.10
N LEU A 219 6.22 -21.20 -2.61
CA LEU A 219 5.64 -21.98 -1.53
C LEU A 219 4.48 -22.81 -2.11
N LYS A 220 4.79 -23.83 -2.91
CA LYS A 220 3.78 -24.75 -3.49
C LYS A 220 3.60 -25.91 -2.52
N ASN A 221 2.59 -25.81 -1.65
CA ASN A 221 2.21 -26.94 -0.82
C ASN A 221 1.30 -27.87 -1.65
N GLN A 222 1.91 -28.89 -2.27
CA GLN A 222 1.26 -29.81 -3.21
C GLN A 222 0.16 -30.71 -2.59
N GLY A 223 -0.06 -30.67 -1.28
CA GLY A 223 -1.07 -31.50 -0.60
C GLY A 223 -2.51 -30.96 -0.60
N ASN A 224 -2.72 -29.64 -0.74
CA ASN A 224 -4.00 -28.99 -0.38
C ASN A 224 -4.62 -28.08 -1.46
N ASN A 225 -4.30 -28.29 -2.74
CA ASN A 225 -4.88 -27.52 -3.86
C ASN A 225 -4.86 -25.99 -3.65
N THR A 226 -3.72 -25.50 -3.13
CA THR A 226 -3.51 -24.10 -2.77
C THR A 226 -2.35 -23.52 -3.58
N LEU A 227 -2.55 -22.36 -4.18
CA LEU A 227 -1.55 -21.62 -4.95
C LEU A 227 -1.18 -20.35 -4.18
N ALA A 228 0.10 -20.21 -3.81
CA ALA A 228 0.64 -19.05 -3.09
C ALA A 228 1.89 -18.52 -3.79
N THR A 229 1.98 -17.21 -4.01
CA THR A 229 3.24 -16.56 -4.44
C THR A 229 3.53 -15.37 -3.53
N LYS A 230 4.80 -15.17 -3.15
CA LYS A 230 5.26 -13.97 -2.43
C LYS A 230 5.96 -13.05 -3.41
N VAL A 231 5.44 -11.85 -3.60
CA VAL A 231 5.96 -10.83 -4.51
C VAL A 231 6.64 -9.76 -3.68
N PRO A 232 7.99 -9.68 -3.66
CA PRO A 232 8.69 -8.63 -2.92
C PRO A 232 8.46 -7.26 -3.59
N ILE A 233 8.40 -6.23 -2.76
CA ILE A 233 8.30 -4.82 -3.18
C ILE A 233 9.44 -4.09 -2.49
N GLU A 234 10.28 -3.42 -3.27
CA GLU A 234 11.37 -2.60 -2.76
C GLU A 234 11.53 -1.34 -3.61
N GLY A 235 11.78 -0.20 -2.98
CA GLY A 235 12.04 1.05 -3.71
C GLY A 235 12.44 2.21 -2.84
N ASP A 236 13.21 3.13 -3.41
CA ASP A 236 13.58 4.40 -2.78
C ASP A 236 12.57 5.47 -3.20
N LEU A 237 11.79 5.94 -2.22
CA LEU A 237 10.77 6.97 -2.39
C LEU A 237 11.37 8.38 -2.42
N ASN A 238 12.64 8.57 -2.06
CA ASN A 238 13.31 9.87 -2.13
C ASN A 238 13.74 10.24 -3.55
N ALA A 239 13.78 9.27 -4.47
CA ALA A 239 14.38 9.44 -5.80
C ALA A 239 13.51 10.21 -6.81
N LEU A 240 12.32 10.69 -6.41
CA LEU A 240 11.36 11.33 -7.30
C LEU A 240 10.88 12.64 -6.68
N GLU A 241 11.13 13.77 -7.35
CA GLU A 241 10.63 15.13 -7.01
C GLU A 241 9.09 15.26 -7.14
N THR A 242 8.33 14.16 -6.98
CA THR A 242 6.88 14.10 -7.18
C THR A 242 6.16 13.58 -5.94
N LYS A 243 4.89 14.00 -5.80
CA LYS A 243 3.96 13.66 -4.72
C LYS A 243 4.01 12.15 -4.36
N ILE A 244 3.92 11.86 -3.07
CA ILE A 244 4.17 10.55 -2.43
C ILE A 244 3.36 9.40 -3.06
N LEU A 245 2.10 9.63 -3.47
CA LEU A 245 1.21 8.58 -3.96
C LEU A 245 1.57 8.10 -5.40
N PRO A 246 1.82 8.99 -6.38
CA PRO A 246 2.48 8.62 -7.64
C PRO A 246 3.84 7.94 -7.45
N THR A 247 4.62 8.31 -6.44
CA THR A 247 5.94 7.72 -6.16
C THR A 247 5.80 6.28 -5.66
N VAL A 248 4.85 5.99 -4.76
CA VAL A 248 4.52 4.61 -4.36
C VAL A 248 4.07 3.78 -5.58
N LEU A 249 3.14 4.30 -6.40
CA LEU A 249 2.69 3.62 -7.63
C LEU A 249 3.82 3.44 -8.65
N ASN A 250 4.74 4.39 -8.75
CA ASN A 250 5.93 4.28 -9.60
C ASN A 250 6.95 3.29 -9.04
N VAL A 251 7.07 3.12 -7.72
CA VAL A 251 7.81 2.01 -7.13
C VAL A 251 7.15 0.70 -7.51
N PHE A 252 5.82 0.56 -7.45
CA PHE A 252 5.14 -0.62 -8.01
C PHE A 252 5.45 -0.83 -9.50
N LYS A 253 5.52 0.24 -10.30
CA LYS A 253 5.84 0.20 -11.73
C LYS A 253 7.32 -0.04 -12.06
N ASN A 254 8.24 0.29 -11.15
CA ASN A 254 9.70 0.19 -11.34
C ASN A 254 10.34 -0.95 -10.53
N ALA A 255 9.68 -1.48 -9.50
CA ALA A 255 10.14 -2.57 -8.64
C ALA A 255 10.09 -3.96 -9.31
N PHE A 256 9.84 -4.01 -10.63
CA PHE A 256 9.83 -5.25 -11.40
C PHE A 256 11.19 -5.94 -11.57
N ILE A 257 12.26 -5.47 -10.93
CA ILE A 257 13.57 -6.14 -10.98
C ILE A 257 14.32 -5.98 -9.65
N SER A 258 14.24 -7.00 -8.78
CA SER A 258 15.37 -7.62 -8.07
C SER A 258 14.90 -8.69 -7.09
N ALA A 259 15.51 -9.88 -7.18
CA ALA A 259 15.16 -11.07 -6.42
C ALA A 259 15.96 -11.17 -5.12
N TYR A 260 15.30 -11.44 -3.98
CA TYR A 260 15.96 -11.91 -2.77
C TYR A 260 15.25 -13.09 -2.10
N LYS A 261 16.07 -14.03 -1.62
CA LYS A 261 15.72 -15.34 -1.04
C LYS A 261 15.31 -15.25 0.43
N GLY A 262 14.17 -15.84 0.80
CA GLY A 262 13.87 -16.26 2.18
C GLY A 262 12.38 -16.34 2.54
N ASP A 263 12.03 -17.31 3.39
CA ASP A 263 10.71 -17.76 3.87
C ASP A 263 9.83 -16.68 4.57
N THR A 264 8.66 -17.04 5.11
CA THR A 264 7.79 -16.14 5.91
C THR A 264 7.70 -16.55 7.38
N ASP A 265 8.04 -15.63 8.30
CA ASP A 265 7.93 -15.72 9.79
C ASP A 265 8.13 -14.32 10.44
N ASN A 266 7.27 -13.30 10.20
CA ASN A 266 7.55 -11.88 10.59
C ASN A 266 8.87 -11.35 9.99
N THR A 267 8.93 -11.30 8.66
CA THR A 267 10.21 -11.18 7.93
C THR A 267 10.50 -9.80 7.34
N VAL A 268 9.61 -8.84 7.56
CA VAL A 268 9.82 -7.46 7.15
C VAL A 268 9.42 -6.56 8.31
N THR A 269 10.40 -5.89 8.90
CA THR A 269 10.19 -4.91 9.97
C THR A 269 10.68 -3.53 9.59
N PHE A 270 10.37 -2.53 10.40
CA PHE A 270 10.96 -1.18 10.30
C PHE A 270 12.51 -1.22 10.23
N GLU A 271 13.15 -2.07 11.04
CA GLU A 271 14.61 -2.20 11.06
C GLU A 271 15.16 -2.76 9.74
N ASP A 272 14.43 -3.65 9.05
CA ASP A 272 14.80 -4.15 7.72
C ASP A 272 14.79 -3.02 6.67
N ALA A 273 13.79 -2.13 6.76
CA ALA A 273 13.70 -0.94 5.91
C ALA A 273 14.87 0.02 6.17
N GLU A 274 15.14 0.31 7.46
CA GLU A 274 16.19 1.23 7.89
C GLU A 274 17.60 0.74 7.45
N ALA A 275 17.86 -0.56 7.60
CA ALA A 275 19.11 -1.17 7.17
C ALA A 275 19.32 -1.07 5.65
N LYS A 276 18.25 -1.26 4.86
CA LYS A 276 18.30 -1.13 3.39
C LYS A 276 18.47 0.33 2.95
N GLY A 277 17.78 1.27 3.61
CA GLY A 277 17.94 2.71 3.39
C GLY A 277 19.39 3.15 3.56
N LYS A 278 20.01 2.87 4.72
CA LYS A 278 21.41 3.21 5.03
C LYS A 278 22.41 2.62 4.04
N SER A 279 22.18 1.38 3.59
CA SER A 279 23.02 0.70 2.58
C SER A 279 22.94 1.36 1.20
N ASN A 280 21.74 1.78 0.79
CA ASN A 280 21.54 2.49 -0.47
C ASN A 280 22.14 3.89 -0.45
N THR A 281 21.98 4.65 0.63
CA THR A 281 22.62 5.96 0.82
C THR A 281 24.14 5.84 0.65
N THR A 282 24.76 4.87 1.33
CA THR A 282 26.21 4.61 1.23
C THR A 282 26.67 4.28 -0.20
N LYS A 283 25.85 3.54 -0.97
CA LYS A 283 26.15 3.23 -2.38
C LYS A 283 25.99 4.46 -3.28
N SER A 284 24.98 5.29 -3.01
CA SER A 284 24.73 6.54 -3.73
C SER A 284 25.89 7.52 -3.54
N ASP A 285 26.32 7.74 -2.30
CA ASP A 285 27.42 8.65 -1.95
C ASP A 285 28.73 8.24 -2.64
N ARG A 286 29.06 6.94 -2.63
CA ARG A 286 30.24 6.42 -3.34
C ARG A 286 30.15 6.60 -4.86
N LYS A 287 28.95 6.58 -5.44
CA LYS A 287 28.72 6.79 -6.88
C LYS A 287 28.86 8.27 -7.24
N GLU A 288 28.38 9.15 -6.38
CA GLU A 288 28.52 10.61 -6.48
C GLU A 288 29.99 11.05 -6.38
N GLU A 289 30.72 10.55 -5.37
CA GLU A 289 32.15 10.81 -5.19
C GLU A 289 32.97 10.36 -6.41
N ARG A 290 32.62 9.20 -6.99
CA ARG A 290 33.23 8.71 -8.24
C ARG A 290 32.89 9.58 -9.44
N ARG A 291 31.70 10.17 -9.51
CA ARG A 291 31.30 11.12 -10.57
C ARG A 291 32.08 12.43 -10.45
N GLN A 292 32.20 12.99 -9.25
CA GLN A 292 32.99 14.19 -8.97
C GLN A 292 34.47 14.00 -9.33
N LYS A 293 35.10 12.92 -8.85
CA LYS A 293 36.49 12.57 -9.21
C LYS A 293 36.71 12.38 -10.71
N ARG A 294 35.70 11.88 -11.45
CA ARG A 294 35.76 11.75 -12.91
C ARG A 294 35.60 13.10 -13.61
N ALA A 295 34.77 14.00 -13.08
CA ALA A 295 34.61 15.36 -13.60
C ALA A 295 35.88 16.19 -13.40
N GLU A 296 36.50 16.12 -12.22
CA GLU A 296 37.78 16.77 -11.89
C GLU A 296 38.90 16.30 -12.83
N ARG A 297 39.07 14.98 -13.00
CA ARG A 297 40.06 14.42 -13.94
C ARG A 297 39.83 14.85 -15.39
N LYS A 298 38.57 15.05 -15.80
CA LYS A 298 38.23 15.56 -17.13
C LYS A 298 38.52 17.05 -17.26
N ALA A 299 38.35 17.84 -16.20
CA ALA A 299 38.67 19.26 -16.17
C ALA A 299 40.19 19.50 -16.19
N GLU A 300 40.97 18.70 -15.47
CA GLU A 300 42.45 18.75 -15.51
C GLU A 300 43.00 18.40 -16.89
N LYS A 301 42.45 17.37 -17.55
CA LYS A 301 42.84 17.00 -18.92
C LYS A 301 42.49 18.03 -19.99
N LYS A 302 41.61 18.99 -19.70
CA LYS A 302 41.28 20.11 -20.60
C LYS A 302 42.16 21.34 -20.37
N LYS A 303 42.93 21.39 -19.28
CA LYS A 303 43.84 22.49 -18.92
C LYS A 303 45.28 22.27 -19.39
N ASN A 304 45.62 21.06 -19.83
CA ASN A 304 46.87 20.70 -20.51
C ASN A 304 46.62 20.49 -22.00
#